data_AF-A0A519N229-F1
#
_entry.id   AF-A0A519N229-F1
#
_cell.length_a   1.000
_cell.length_b   1.000
_cell.length_c   1.000
_cell.angle_alpha   90.00
_cell.angle_beta   90.00
_cell.angle_gamma   90.00
#
_symmetry.space_group_name_H-M   'P 1'
#
loop_
_entity.id
_entity.type
_entity.pdbx_description
1 polymer ?
#
loop_
_entity_poly.entity_id
_entity_poly.type
_entity_poly.pdbx_seq_one_letter_code
_entity_poly.pdbx_strand_id
1 'polypeptide(L)'
;MRRFLLLFFVSTLAISCAEKSETTDFKKQSGLLSEHFSSLDNSTQKFEISFDKPSLVKGEKGTIIHVVPENLETENGKPIGSEIHVELKELFTSDDFFRANAPSISNGKMLLSGGEYFIGMTSNGNVLRVKRGKTIEVEFPRISTKRMELFTADRDSLNRLNWSPANQKFKKQDGTENLLFDMNGNIVNTYDNDALADKYAPMQLDYIGWIACGAFNRTETPGDFEISFADKKLTYAETYLIFKKTNSTLQLSTYFNGKDKMKFEKIPIEQEAELVCLAVKNGKLLKFKTQVDLTTQAKIEIVFKENQKNKINKTGH
;
A
#
# COMPACT_ATOMS: atom_id res chain seq x y z
N MET A 1 -68.20 9.76 -25.66
CA MET A 1 -66.97 10.46 -25.21
C MET A 1 -66.05 9.46 -24.54
N ARG A 2 -64.79 9.41 -24.99
CA ARG A 2 -63.71 8.52 -24.54
C ARG A 2 -63.51 8.56 -23.02
N ARG A 3 -63.33 7.40 -22.39
CA ARG A 3 -62.52 7.28 -21.16
C ARG A 3 -61.37 6.31 -21.45
N PHE A 4 -60.22 6.91 -21.75
CA PHE A 4 -58.90 6.31 -21.62
C PHE A 4 -58.57 6.36 -20.12
N LEU A 5 -58.23 5.24 -19.49
CA LEU A 5 -57.50 5.26 -18.22
C LEU A 5 -56.25 4.40 -18.37
N LEU A 6 -55.12 5.08 -18.24
CA LEU A 6 -53.77 4.53 -18.21
C LEU A 6 -53.63 3.50 -17.08
N LEU A 7 -53.06 2.35 -17.39
CA LEU A 7 -52.31 1.53 -16.44
C LEU A 7 -50.82 1.73 -16.78
N PHE A 8 -50.19 2.69 -16.11
CA PHE A 8 -48.75 2.90 -16.18
C PHE A 8 -48.12 2.62 -14.80
N PHE A 9 -47.14 1.72 -14.84
CA PHE A 9 -45.97 1.63 -13.95
C PHE A 9 -46.18 1.40 -12.45
N VAL A 10 -46.11 0.13 -12.06
CA VAL A 10 -45.56 -0.29 -10.76
C VAL A 10 -44.33 -1.15 -11.06
N SER A 11 -43.13 -0.56 -11.14
CA SER A 11 -41.89 -1.36 -11.16
C SER A 11 -40.62 -0.66 -10.64
N THR A 12 -40.71 0.49 -9.95
CA THR A 12 -39.51 1.22 -9.51
C THR A 12 -39.04 0.93 -8.08
N LEU A 13 -39.78 0.15 -7.27
CA LEU A 13 -39.36 -0.13 -5.88
C LEU A 13 -38.39 -1.32 -5.71
N ALA A 14 -38.33 -2.26 -6.66
CA ALA A 14 -37.52 -3.47 -6.50
C ALA A 14 -36.00 -3.24 -6.71
N ILE A 15 -35.64 -2.24 -7.55
CA ILE A 15 -34.25 -2.02 -7.96
C ILE A 15 -33.42 -1.42 -6.80
N SER A 16 -33.99 -0.48 -6.05
CA SER A 16 -33.28 0.20 -4.95
C SER A 16 -32.94 -0.72 -3.78
N CYS A 17 -33.72 -1.78 -3.55
CA CYS A 17 -33.49 -2.71 -2.45
C CYS A 17 -32.37 -3.72 -2.75
N ALA A 18 -32.23 -4.16 -4.02
CA ALA A 18 -31.16 -5.05 -4.45
C ALA A 18 -29.79 -4.34 -4.41
N GLU A 19 -29.70 -3.11 -4.92
CA GLU A 19 -28.45 -2.32 -4.90
C GLU A 19 -27.97 -2.02 -3.48
N LYS A 20 -28.88 -1.70 -2.55
CA LYS A 20 -28.54 -1.50 -1.13
C LYS A 20 -28.11 -2.80 -0.43
N SER A 21 -28.70 -3.93 -0.78
CA SER A 21 -28.34 -5.24 -0.24
C SER A 21 -26.94 -5.66 -0.68
N GLU A 22 -26.62 -5.53 -1.97
CA GLU A 22 -25.32 -5.91 -2.54
C GLU A 22 -24.18 -5.02 -2.03
N THR A 23 -24.39 -3.71 -1.92
CA THR A 23 -23.39 -2.77 -1.36
C THR A 23 -23.08 -3.02 0.12
N THR A 24 -24.07 -3.50 0.88
CA THR A 24 -23.90 -3.85 2.30
C THR A 24 -23.11 -5.15 2.48
N ASP A 25 -23.31 -6.14 1.62
CA ASP A 25 -22.58 -7.41 1.66
C ASP A 25 -21.10 -7.23 1.25
N PHE A 26 -20.83 -6.38 0.26
CA PHE A 26 -19.48 -6.07 -0.18
C PHE A 26 -18.60 -5.44 0.92
N LYS A 27 -19.09 -4.40 1.60
CA LYS A 27 -18.33 -3.73 2.67
C LYS A 27 -18.02 -4.67 3.83
N LYS A 28 -18.90 -5.64 4.08
CA LYS A 28 -18.69 -6.68 5.09
C LYS A 28 -17.62 -7.67 4.65
N GLN A 29 -17.64 -8.10 3.38
CA GLN A 29 -16.63 -9.01 2.83
C GLN A 29 -15.24 -8.36 2.75
N SER A 30 -15.14 -7.10 2.32
CA SER A 30 -13.88 -6.34 2.34
C SER A 30 -13.38 -6.11 3.77
N GLY A 31 -14.28 -5.91 4.74
CA GLY A 31 -13.95 -5.82 6.16
C GLY A 31 -13.23 -7.06 6.68
N LEU A 32 -13.72 -8.26 6.34
CA LEU A 32 -13.07 -9.52 6.72
C LEU A 32 -11.66 -9.68 6.09
N LEU A 33 -11.47 -9.23 4.85
CA LEU A 33 -10.13 -9.21 4.24
C LEU A 33 -9.21 -8.21 4.93
N SER A 34 -9.73 -7.02 5.27
CA SER A 34 -8.97 -6.01 6.00
C SER A 34 -8.52 -6.52 7.36
N GLU A 35 -9.41 -7.15 8.14
CA GLU A 35 -9.07 -7.81 9.41
C GLU A 35 -8.01 -8.90 9.21
N HIS A 36 -8.12 -9.67 8.12
CA HIS A 36 -7.11 -10.67 7.79
C HIS A 36 -5.73 -10.04 7.57
N PHE A 37 -5.61 -8.98 6.76
CA PHE A 37 -4.34 -8.30 6.54
C PHE A 37 -3.80 -7.64 7.80
N SER A 38 -4.64 -7.00 8.60
CA SER A 38 -4.24 -6.46 9.91
C SER A 38 -3.65 -7.53 10.84
N SER A 39 -4.12 -8.78 10.74
CA SER A 39 -3.54 -9.90 11.51
C SER A 39 -2.21 -10.43 10.96
N LEU A 40 -1.88 -10.13 9.69
CA LEU A 40 -0.64 -10.54 9.03
C LEU A 40 0.46 -9.49 9.14
N ASP A 41 0.09 -8.22 9.18
CA ASP A 41 1.02 -7.10 9.23
C ASP A 41 1.60 -6.90 10.64
N ASN A 42 2.89 -7.19 10.77
CA ASN A 42 3.66 -6.97 11.99
C ASN A 42 4.78 -5.94 11.79
N SER A 43 4.70 -5.09 10.76
CA SER A 43 5.76 -4.15 10.37
C SER A 43 5.77 -2.83 11.16
N THR A 44 4.79 -2.61 12.04
CA THR A 44 4.61 -1.33 12.73
C THR A 44 5.62 -1.17 13.86
N GLN A 45 6.47 -0.16 13.73
CA GLN A 45 7.36 0.33 14.78
C GLN A 45 6.73 1.57 15.41
N LYS A 46 6.85 1.72 16.74
CA LYS A 46 6.28 2.83 17.49
C LYS A 46 7.36 3.55 18.28
N PHE A 47 7.35 4.87 18.20
CA PHE A 47 8.29 5.74 18.89
C PHE A 47 7.54 6.85 19.60
N GLU A 48 8.11 7.35 20.69
CA GLU A 48 7.59 8.50 21.44
C GLU A 48 8.67 9.56 21.49
N ILE A 49 8.33 10.77 21.06
CA ILE A 49 9.24 11.93 21.05
C ILE A 49 8.57 13.13 21.72
N SER A 50 9.39 14.05 22.22
CA SER A 50 8.90 15.28 22.84
C SER A 50 8.51 16.31 21.77
N PHE A 51 7.45 17.07 22.04
CA PHE A 51 7.07 18.24 21.23
C PHE A 51 8.01 19.44 21.43
N ASP A 52 8.75 19.50 22.53
CA ASP A 52 9.51 20.70 22.93
C ASP A 52 10.85 20.86 22.18
N LYS A 53 11.29 19.83 21.44
CA LYS A 53 12.57 19.86 20.73
C LYS A 53 12.56 19.00 19.46
N PRO A 54 13.39 19.35 18.45
CA PRO A 54 13.68 18.45 17.34
C PRO A 54 14.14 17.07 17.83
N SER A 55 13.74 16.03 17.12
CA SER A 55 14.03 14.64 17.47
C SER A 55 14.36 13.82 16.23
N LEU A 56 15.23 12.82 16.41
CA LEU A 56 15.59 11.86 15.37
C LEU A 56 14.93 10.52 15.68
N VAL A 57 14.11 10.02 14.74
CA VAL A 57 13.53 8.67 14.80
C VAL A 57 14.29 7.78 13.83
N LYS A 58 14.81 6.66 14.34
CA LYS A 58 15.55 5.67 13.55
C LYS A 58 14.77 4.36 13.51
N GLY A 59 14.36 3.96 12.30
CA GLY A 59 13.73 2.68 12.04
C GLY A 59 14.71 1.51 12.11
N GLU A 60 14.18 0.33 12.43
CA GLU A 60 14.93 -0.93 12.50
C GLU A 60 15.64 -1.29 11.18
N LYS A 61 15.08 -0.91 10.03
CA LYS A 61 15.68 -1.17 8.71
C LYS A 61 16.47 0.02 8.16
N GLY A 62 16.69 1.06 8.95
CA GLY A 62 17.63 2.14 8.67
C GLY A 62 17.03 3.45 8.16
N THR A 63 15.70 3.56 8.07
CA THR A 63 15.03 4.85 7.81
C THR A 63 15.34 5.82 8.94
N ILE A 64 15.66 7.07 8.59
CA ILE A 64 15.85 8.15 9.57
C ILE A 64 14.84 9.25 9.27
N ILE A 65 14.10 9.68 10.29
CA ILE A 65 13.14 10.77 10.21
C ILE A 65 13.60 11.86 11.18
N HIS A 66 13.90 13.04 10.65
CA HIS A 66 14.18 14.24 11.42
C HIS A 66 12.87 14.98 11.64
N VAL A 67 12.35 14.86 12.87
CA VAL A 67 11.08 15.49 13.25
C VAL A 67 11.37 16.83 13.89
N VAL A 68 10.88 17.89 13.27
CA VAL A 68 10.87 19.24 13.82
C VAL A 68 9.43 19.57 14.22
N PRO A 69 9.05 19.49 15.51
CA PRO A 69 7.65 19.61 15.94
C PRO A 69 6.98 20.92 15.51
N GLU A 70 7.73 22.00 15.37
CA GLU A 70 7.22 23.30 14.91
C GLU A 70 6.69 23.27 13.46
N ASN A 71 7.13 22.30 12.65
CA ASN A 71 6.65 22.09 11.28
C ASN A 71 5.37 21.26 11.22
N LEU A 72 4.86 20.77 12.36
CA LEU A 72 3.67 19.95 12.45
C LEU A 72 2.49 20.73 13.00
N GLU A 73 1.29 20.33 12.59
CA GLU A 73 0.01 20.76 13.16
C GLU A 73 -0.96 19.58 13.23
N THR A 74 -1.96 19.63 14.10
CA THR A 74 -3.03 18.63 14.09
C THR A 74 -3.95 18.89 12.89
N GLU A 75 -4.51 17.83 12.30
CA GLU A 75 -5.46 17.97 11.19
C GLU A 75 -6.74 18.72 11.58
N ASN A 76 -7.11 18.67 12.86
CA ASN A 76 -8.31 19.32 13.40
C ASN A 76 -8.03 20.71 14.01
N GLY A 77 -6.80 21.23 13.89
CA GLY A 77 -6.41 22.56 14.37
C GLY A 77 -6.26 22.70 15.89
N LYS A 78 -6.41 21.62 16.66
CA LYS A 78 -6.12 21.62 18.11
C LYS A 78 -4.62 21.74 18.39
N PRO A 79 -4.22 22.24 19.57
CA PRO A 79 -2.81 22.24 19.97
C PRO A 79 -2.24 20.81 20.02
N ILE A 80 -0.96 20.68 19.65
CA ILE A 80 -0.19 19.46 19.86
C ILE A 80 0.11 19.34 21.36
N GLY A 81 0.06 18.11 21.90
CA GLY A 81 0.43 17.83 23.30
C GLY A 81 1.94 17.84 23.53
N SER A 82 2.37 17.49 24.74
CA SER A 82 3.79 17.40 25.09
C SER A 82 4.53 16.25 24.39
N GLU A 83 3.79 15.24 23.93
CA GLU A 83 4.32 14.02 23.32
C GLU A 83 3.75 13.84 21.90
N ILE A 84 4.59 13.35 21.00
CA ILE A 84 4.22 12.90 19.66
C ILE A 84 4.52 11.39 19.58
N HIS A 85 3.51 10.60 19.23
CA HIS A 85 3.68 9.19 18.91
C HIS A 85 3.90 9.05 17.41
N VAL A 86 5.03 8.47 17.02
CA VAL A 86 5.40 8.21 15.62
C VAL A 86 5.20 6.74 15.32
N GLU A 87 4.48 6.42 14.25
CA GLU A 87 4.36 5.09 13.68
C GLU A 87 5.15 5.02 12.38
N LEU A 88 6.05 4.04 12.28
CA LEU A 88 6.84 3.79 11.08
C LEU A 88 6.62 2.35 10.59
N LYS A 89 6.44 2.17 9.28
CA LYS A 89 6.55 0.87 8.61
C LYS A 89 7.65 0.93 7.57
N GLU A 90 8.46 -0.12 7.51
CA GLU A 90 9.54 -0.29 6.52
C GLU A 90 9.36 -1.62 5.78
N LEU A 91 8.77 -1.57 4.60
CA LEU A 91 8.43 -2.72 3.78
C LEU A 91 9.47 -2.84 2.65
N PHE A 92 10.32 -3.86 2.69
CA PHE A 92 11.44 -3.99 1.75
C PHE A 92 11.28 -5.19 0.83
N THR A 93 10.37 -6.11 1.13
CA THR A 93 10.18 -7.33 0.35
C THR A 93 8.76 -7.45 -0.18
N SER A 94 8.60 -8.18 -1.29
CA SER A 94 7.28 -8.55 -1.83
C SER A 94 6.37 -9.25 -0.83
N ASP A 95 6.92 -9.97 0.15
CA ASP A 95 6.13 -10.53 1.26
C ASP A 95 5.67 -9.45 2.24
N ASP A 96 6.49 -8.44 2.52
CA ASP A 96 6.11 -7.29 3.34
C ASP A 96 4.96 -6.53 2.68
N PHE A 97 5.08 -6.25 1.38
CA PHE A 97 4.05 -5.59 0.56
C PHE A 97 2.71 -6.35 0.62
N PHE A 98 2.75 -7.67 0.42
CA PHE A 98 1.56 -8.49 0.51
C PHE A 98 0.95 -8.48 1.93
N ARG A 99 1.75 -8.72 2.99
CA ARG A 99 1.24 -8.76 4.37
C ARG A 99 0.65 -7.44 4.84
N ALA A 100 1.26 -6.32 4.45
CA ALA A 100 0.80 -4.97 4.76
C ALA A 100 -0.34 -4.48 3.83
N ASN A 101 -0.79 -5.32 2.88
CA ASN A 101 -1.73 -4.94 1.82
C ASN A 101 -1.33 -3.62 1.13
N ALA A 102 -0.05 -3.48 0.82
CA ALA A 102 0.55 -2.35 0.12
C ALA A 102 1.18 -2.89 -1.17
N PRO A 103 0.37 -3.19 -2.21
CA PRO A 103 0.90 -3.71 -3.46
C PRO A 103 1.67 -2.62 -4.22
N SER A 104 2.75 -2.99 -4.89
CA SER A 104 3.59 -2.10 -5.70
C SER A 104 2.95 -1.83 -7.09
N ILE A 105 1.75 -1.25 -7.10
CA ILE A 105 0.94 -0.97 -8.29
C ILE A 105 0.48 0.49 -8.36
N SER A 106 0.56 1.08 -9.54
CA SER A 106 0.08 2.44 -9.86
C SER A 106 -0.84 2.38 -11.07
N ASN A 107 -2.15 2.57 -10.89
CA ASN A 107 -3.16 2.56 -11.96
C ASN A 107 -3.03 1.37 -12.93
N GLY A 108 -2.93 0.15 -12.38
CA GLY A 108 -2.77 -1.09 -13.16
C GLY A 108 -1.36 -1.38 -13.64
N LYS A 109 -0.41 -0.45 -13.48
CA LYS A 109 0.99 -0.63 -13.87
C LYS A 109 1.84 -1.07 -12.69
N MET A 110 2.69 -2.07 -12.92
CA MET A 110 3.65 -2.57 -11.93
C MET A 110 4.75 -1.54 -11.64
N LEU A 111 5.04 -1.38 -10.36
CA LEU A 111 6.22 -0.66 -9.87
C LEU A 111 7.28 -1.68 -9.43
N LEU A 112 8.52 -1.46 -9.86
CA LEU A 112 9.69 -2.05 -9.24
C LEU A 112 9.94 -1.29 -7.93
N SER A 113 10.03 -2.01 -6.82
CA SER A 113 10.15 -1.38 -5.51
C SER A 113 11.61 -1.08 -5.15
N GLY A 114 11.83 0.12 -4.63
CA GLY A 114 12.99 0.55 -3.85
C GLY A 114 12.62 0.74 -2.37
N GLY A 115 11.52 0.14 -1.92
CA GLY A 115 11.00 0.23 -0.56
C GLY A 115 9.68 0.99 -0.50
N GLU A 116 8.79 0.51 0.37
CA GLU A 116 7.52 1.15 0.70
C GLU A 116 7.46 1.43 2.20
N TYR A 117 6.87 2.56 2.57
CA TYR A 117 6.94 3.12 3.89
C TYR A 117 5.60 3.68 4.31
N PHE A 118 5.35 3.66 5.62
CA PHE A 118 4.29 4.46 6.24
C PHE A 118 4.90 5.29 7.35
N ILE A 119 4.62 6.60 7.36
CA ILE A 119 4.98 7.50 8.45
C ILE A 119 3.69 8.12 8.97
N GLY A 120 3.29 7.74 10.18
CA GLY A 120 2.16 8.32 10.89
C GLY A 120 2.63 9.07 12.13
N MET A 121 1.97 10.17 12.47
CA MET A 121 2.24 10.89 13.71
C MET A 121 0.94 11.29 14.38
N THR A 122 0.86 11.11 15.70
CA THR A 122 -0.31 11.52 16.49
C THR A 122 0.12 12.20 17.78
N SER A 123 -0.75 13.04 18.34
CA SER A 123 -0.57 13.63 19.67
C SER A 123 -1.93 13.86 20.34
N ASN A 124 -2.07 13.43 21.60
CA ASN A 124 -3.34 13.47 22.34
C ASN A 124 -4.53 12.89 21.54
N GLY A 125 -4.27 11.80 20.80
CA GLY A 125 -5.27 11.14 19.94
C GLY A 125 -5.64 11.90 18.65
N ASN A 126 -4.97 13.02 18.34
CA ASN A 126 -5.18 13.77 17.10
C ASN A 126 -4.08 13.42 16.09
N VAL A 127 -4.47 13.18 14.84
CA VAL A 127 -3.54 12.97 13.73
C VAL A 127 -2.80 14.28 13.45
N LEU A 128 -1.48 14.17 13.25
CA LEU A 128 -0.64 15.29 12.84
C LEU A 128 -0.46 15.29 11.32
N ARG A 129 -0.15 16.46 10.78
CA ARG A 129 0.28 16.65 9.40
C ARG A 129 1.40 17.69 9.34
N VAL A 130 2.11 17.71 8.23
CA VAL A 130 3.08 18.78 7.95
C VAL A 130 2.33 20.08 7.63
N LYS A 131 2.74 21.19 8.23
CA LYS A 131 2.20 22.53 7.96
C LYS A 131 2.42 22.91 6.50
N ARG A 132 1.48 23.68 5.94
CA ARG A 132 1.63 24.22 4.59
C ARG A 132 2.94 25.01 4.42
N GLY A 133 3.73 24.65 3.41
CA GLY A 133 5.01 25.30 3.11
C GLY A 133 6.16 24.88 4.03
N LYS A 134 5.95 23.90 4.90
CA LYS A 134 6.97 23.26 5.72
C LYS A 134 7.24 21.85 5.23
N THR A 135 8.33 21.26 5.72
CA THR A 135 8.74 19.90 5.40
C THR A 135 9.28 19.18 6.63
N ILE A 136 9.34 17.86 6.56
CA ILE A 136 10.17 17.02 7.41
C ILE A 136 11.30 16.42 6.56
N GLU A 137 12.45 16.14 7.16
CA GLU A 137 13.55 15.48 6.46
C GLU A 137 13.53 13.99 6.75
N VAL A 138 13.55 13.18 5.69
CA VAL A 138 13.53 11.73 5.76
C VAL A 138 14.63 11.14 4.88
N GLU A 139 15.38 10.21 5.43
CA GLU A 139 16.38 9.43 4.73
C GLU A 139 15.88 7.99 4.61
N PHE A 140 15.66 7.54 3.38
CA PHE A 140 15.29 6.14 3.11
C PHE A 140 16.51 5.31 2.73
N PRO A 141 16.65 4.07 3.22
CA PRO A 141 17.70 3.15 2.79
C PRO A 141 17.62 2.86 1.29
N ARG A 142 18.77 2.84 0.63
CA ARG A 142 18.85 2.52 -0.81
C ARG A 142 18.93 1.01 -0.98
N ILE A 143 17.77 0.39 -1.21
CA ILE A 143 17.69 -1.07 -1.44
C ILE A 143 17.64 -1.46 -2.93
N SER A 144 17.77 -0.48 -3.84
CA SER A 144 17.81 -0.73 -5.28
C SER A 144 18.85 0.13 -6.00
N THR A 145 19.47 -0.44 -7.03
CA THR A 145 20.41 0.25 -7.92
C THR A 145 19.69 1.08 -8.99
N LYS A 146 18.40 0.81 -9.25
CA LYS A 146 17.62 1.55 -10.24
C LYS A 146 17.31 2.96 -9.75
N ARG A 147 17.18 3.88 -10.70
CA ARG A 147 16.69 5.24 -10.43
C ARG A 147 15.22 5.15 -10.04
N MET A 148 14.92 5.50 -8.80
CA MET A 148 13.56 5.55 -8.28
C MET A 148 12.98 6.96 -8.41
N GLU A 149 11.66 7.04 -8.25
CA GLU A 149 10.80 8.21 -8.13
C GLU A 149 9.92 8.02 -6.89
N LEU A 150 9.44 9.13 -6.33
CA LEU A 150 8.52 9.06 -5.19
C LEU A 150 7.09 8.85 -5.65
N PHE A 151 6.41 8.00 -4.89
CA PHE A 151 4.98 7.76 -5.01
C PHE A 151 4.34 7.95 -3.64
N THR A 152 3.11 8.46 -3.65
CA THR A 152 2.26 8.53 -2.46
C THR A 152 0.96 7.81 -2.72
N ALA A 153 0.28 7.42 -1.65
CA ALA A 153 -1.03 6.81 -1.73
C ALA A 153 -1.84 7.11 -0.49
N ASP A 154 -3.16 7.09 -0.65
CA ASP A 154 -4.09 6.94 0.46
C ASP A 154 -4.79 5.59 0.30
N ARG A 155 -5.27 5.05 1.43
CA ARG A 155 -6.12 3.87 1.39
C ARG A 155 -7.56 4.28 1.10
N ASP A 156 -8.21 3.58 0.17
CA ASP A 156 -9.62 3.82 -0.12
C ASP A 156 -10.54 3.24 0.97
N SER A 157 -11.86 3.42 0.81
CA SER A 157 -12.87 2.91 1.76
C SER A 157 -12.87 1.39 1.97
N LEU A 158 -12.12 0.65 1.13
CA LEU A 158 -11.95 -0.79 1.17
C LEU A 158 -10.56 -1.19 1.65
N ASN A 159 -9.80 -0.24 2.19
CA ASN A 159 -8.43 -0.40 2.67
C ASN A 159 -7.42 -0.77 1.56
N ARG A 160 -7.78 -0.55 0.29
CA ARG A 160 -6.90 -0.81 -0.86
C ARG A 160 -5.99 0.39 -1.07
N LEU A 161 -4.76 0.10 -1.53
CA LEU A 161 -3.74 1.10 -1.75
C LEU A 161 -3.35 1.10 -3.23
N ASN A 162 -3.30 2.28 -3.84
CA ASN A 162 -2.83 2.47 -5.22
C ASN A 162 -1.90 3.67 -5.28
N TRP A 163 -0.67 3.44 -5.75
CA TRP A 163 0.37 4.44 -5.78
C TRP A 163 0.14 5.47 -6.89
N SER A 164 0.42 6.73 -6.60
CA SER A 164 0.44 7.82 -7.58
C SER A 164 1.80 8.52 -7.52
N PRO A 165 2.41 8.90 -8.68
CA PRO A 165 3.64 9.66 -8.67
C PRO A 165 3.48 10.95 -7.87
N ALA A 166 4.37 11.19 -6.91
CA ALA A 166 4.35 12.38 -6.08
C ALA A 166 4.75 13.64 -6.88
N ASN A 167 5.35 13.47 -8.07
CA ASN A 167 5.96 14.53 -8.89
C ASN A 167 7.02 15.36 -8.14
N GLN A 168 7.48 14.85 -7.01
CA GLN A 168 8.57 15.40 -6.24
C GLN A 168 9.88 14.81 -6.75
N LYS A 169 10.78 15.68 -7.19
CA LYS A 169 12.14 15.25 -7.55
C LYS A 169 12.96 15.09 -6.28
N PHE A 170 13.75 14.03 -6.21
CA PHE A 170 14.88 13.99 -5.28
C PHE A 170 15.69 15.26 -5.50
N LYS A 171 15.84 16.10 -4.46
CA LYS A 171 16.77 17.22 -4.55
C LYS A 171 18.15 16.61 -4.80
N LYS A 172 18.86 17.12 -5.81
CA LYS A 172 20.31 16.92 -5.86
C LYS A 172 20.85 17.54 -4.58
N GLN A 173 21.73 16.83 -3.87
CA GLN A 173 22.60 17.45 -2.88
C GLN A 173 23.54 18.41 -3.63
N ASP A 174 23.03 19.58 -4.04
CA ASP A 174 23.89 20.71 -4.29
C ASP A 174 24.36 21.12 -2.88
N GLY A 175 25.68 21.05 -2.63
CA GLY A 175 26.32 21.09 -1.31
C GLY A 175 26.18 22.39 -0.51
N THR A 176 25.03 23.05 -0.58
CA THR A 176 24.68 24.23 0.19
C THR A 176 23.43 23.93 1.01
N GLU A 177 23.63 23.77 2.32
CA GLU A 177 22.65 23.91 3.41
C GLU A 177 21.49 22.91 3.42
N ASN A 178 21.80 21.62 3.60
CA ASN A 178 20.89 20.73 4.33
C ASN A 178 21.33 20.72 5.80
N LEU A 179 20.46 21.18 6.70
CA LEU A 179 20.70 21.15 8.14
C LEU A 179 20.54 19.70 8.63
N LEU A 180 21.65 18.96 8.79
CA LEU A 180 21.61 17.69 9.48
C LEU A 180 21.55 17.90 10.99
N PHE A 181 20.88 17.02 11.71
CA PHE A 181 20.91 16.99 13.17
C PHE A 181 21.71 15.78 13.66
N ASP A 182 22.58 15.96 14.66
CA ASP A 182 23.28 14.85 15.31
C ASP A 182 22.29 14.03 16.17
N MET A 183 22.79 12.95 16.77
CA MET A 183 22.02 12.11 17.69
C MET A 183 21.47 12.86 18.93
N ASN A 184 21.87 14.10 19.16
CA ASN A 184 21.41 14.96 20.23
C ASN A 184 20.50 16.11 19.74
N GLY A 185 20.21 16.19 18.43
CA GLY A 185 19.39 17.25 17.85
C GLY A 185 20.15 18.56 17.55
N ASN A 186 21.49 18.54 17.54
CA ASN A 186 22.30 19.72 17.17
C ASN A 186 22.53 19.77 15.66
N ILE A 187 22.55 20.98 15.08
CA ILE A 187 22.88 21.17 13.67
C ILE A 187 24.33 20.74 13.41
N VAL A 188 24.54 19.84 12.45
CA VAL A 188 25.85 19.34 11.99
C VAL A 188 26.07 19.74 10.54
N ASN A 189 27.13 20.50 10.28
CA ASN A 189 27.56 20.87 8.94
C ASN A 189 28.66 19.92 8.44
N THR A 190 28.40 18.61 8.34
CA THR A 190 29.35 17.69 7.69
C THR A 190 28.63 16.48 7.13
N TYR A 191 28.52 16.40 5.80
CA TYR A 191 28.20 15.14 5.11
C TYR A 191 29.51 14.43 4.80
N ASP A 192 29.69 13.22 5.34
CA ASP A 192 30.70 12.29 4.88
C ASP A 192 30.18 11.61 3.61
N ASN A 193 30.84 11.83 2.47
CA ASN A 193 30.38 11.42 1.15
C ASN A 193 30.30 9.89 0.98
N ASP A 194 31.03 9.12 1.79
CA ASP A 194 31.07 7.66 1.69
C ASP A 194 29.85 6.98 2.36
N ALA A 195 29.22 7.62 3.34
CA ALA A 195 28.00 7.11 4.00
C ALA A 195 26.72 7.26 3.14
N LEU A 196 26.78 8.03 2.04
CA LEU A 196 25.68 8.30 1.12
C LEU A 196 25.53 7.23 0.01
N ALA A 197 26.46 6.28 -0.10
CA ALA A 197 26.35 5.20 -1.07
C ALA A 197 25.11 4.29 -0.82
N ASP A 198 24.70 4.17 0.44
CA ASP A 198 23.71 3.20 0.93
C ASP A 198 22.32 3.79 1.24
N LYS A 199 22.10 5.09 1.00
CA LYS A 199 20.82 5.77 1.23
C LYS A 199 20.35 6.54 0.00
N TYR A 200 19.03 6.66 -0.17
CA TYR A 200 18.50 7.67 -1.08
C TYR A 200 18.83 9.06 -0.50
N ALA A 201 19.11 10.04 -1.37
CA ALA A 201 19.43 11.40 -0.93
C ALA A 201 18.36 11.91 0.05
N PRO A 202 18.72 12.60 1.15
CA PRO A 202 17.76 13.08 2.13
C PRO A 202 16.64 13.87 1.47
N MET A 203 15.41 13.58 1.90
CA MET A 203 14.21 14.07 1.23
C MET A 203 13.42 14.96 2.17
N GLN A 204 13.07 16.15 1.67
CA GLN A 204 12.19 17.07 2.37
C GLN A 204 10.75 16.76 1.97
N LEU A 205 10.01 16.03 2.80
CA LEU A 205 8.61 15.69 2.55
C LEU A 205 7.69 16.76 3.13
N ASP A 206 6.76 17.27 2.33
CA ASP A 206 5.67 18.15 2.77
C ASP A 206 4.40 17.38 3.16
N TYR A 207 4.51 16.05 3.26
CA TYR A 207 3.45 15.10 3.59
C TYR A 207 4.00 13.96 4.47
N ILE A 208 3.14 13.41 5.33
CA ILE A 208 3.37 12.14 6.03
C ILE A 208 2.22 11.18 5.74
N GLY A 209 2.53 9.91 5.60
CA GLY A 209 1.57 8.85 5.25
C GLY A 209 2.26 7.73 4.48
N TRP A 210 1.57 7.15 3.51
CA TRP A 210 2.15 6.10 2.66
C TRP A 210 3.05 6.71 1.59
N ILE A 211 4.28 6.22 1.53
CA ILE A 211 5.32 6.69 0.62
C ILE A 211 6.01 5.48 0.02
N ALA A 212 6.27 5.49 -1.28
CA ALA A 212 7.07 4.46 -1.93
C ALA A 212 8.19 5.09 -2.77
N CYS A 213 9.38 4.49 -2.69
CA CYS A 213 10.44 4.69 -3.65
C CYS A 213 10.24 3.65 -4.75
N GLY A 214 9.82 4.05 -5.95
CA GLY A 214 9.48 3.10 -7.00
C GLY A 214 9.93 3.54 -8.38
N ALA A 215 9.92 2.61 -9.34
CA ALA A 215 10.07 2.92 -10.75
C ALA A 215 9.06 2.10 -11.55
N PHE A 216 8.43 2.69 -12.56
CA PHE A 216 7.57 1.92 -13.45
C PHE A 216 8.36 0.77 -14.09
N ASN A 217 7.82 -0.44 -13.99
CA ASN A 217 8.40 -1.59 -14.67
C ASN A 217 8.21 -1.42 -16.19
N ARG A 218 9.31 -1.42 -16.92
CA ARG A 218 9.33 -1.43 -18.39
C ARG A 218 9.78 -2.81 -18.84
N THR A 219 8.88 -3.79 -18.72
CA THR A 219 9.15 -5.15 -19.23
C THR A 219 9.28 -5.12 -20.75
N GLU A 220 10.23 -5.88 -21.28
CA GLU A 220 10.44 -6.05 -22.72
C GLU A 220 9.47 -7.07 -23.32
N THR A 221 8.84 -7.89 -22.48
CA THR A 221 7.94 -8.98 -22.84
C THR A 221 6.64 -8.88 -22.05
N PRO A 222 5.80 -7.85 -22.32
CA PRO A 222 4.52 -7.70 -21.66
C PRO A 222 3.56 -8.79 -22.13
N GLY A 223 2.87 -9.41 -21.19
CA GLY A 223 1.79 -10.36 -21.47
C GLY A 223 0.64 -10.18 -20.49
N ASP A 224 -0.44 -10.90 -20.78
CA ASP A 224 -1.62 -10.93 -19.93
C ASP A 224 -1.73 -12.28 -19.21
N PHE A 225 -2.25 -12.26 -17.99
CA PHE A 225 -2.52 -13.48 -17.21
C PHE A 225 -3.97 -13.50 -16.72
N GLU A 226 -4.74 -14.45 -17.24
CA GLU A 226 -6.17 -14.58 -16.95
C GLU A 226 -6.44 -15.47 -15.75
N ILE A 227 -7.44 -15.10 -14.97
CA ILE A 227 -7.93 -15.83 -13.82
C ILE A 227 -9.39 -16.18 -14.06
N SER A 228 -9.78 -17.36 -13.62
CA SER A 228 -11.17 -17.76 -13.54
C SER A 228 -11.38 -18.51 -12.23
N PHE A 229 -12.64 -18.68 -11.83
CA PHE A 229 -12.99 -19.42 -10.62
C PHE A 229 -13.95 -20.53 -11.00
N ALA A 230 -13.70 -21.74 -10.48
CA ALA A 230 -14.61 -22.85 -10.66
C ALA A 230 -15.96 -22.58 -9.97
N ASP A 231 -15.92 -21.90 -8.81
CA ASP A 231 -17.12 -21.49 -8.09
C ASP A 231 -17.73 -20.21 -8.67
N LYS A 232 -18.80 -20.37 -9.45
CA LYS A 232 -19.52 -19.26 -10.09
C LYS A 232 -20.38 -18.43 -9.13
N LYS A 233 -20.50 -18.84 -7.86
CA LYS A 233 -21.26 -18.10 -6.83
C LYS A 233 -20.38 -17.19 -5.98
N LEU A 234 -19.07 -17.14 -6.24
CA LEU A 234 -18.18 -16.24 -5.54
C LEU A 234 -18.54 -14.80 -5.90
N THR A 235 -18.69 -13.93 -4.91
CA THR A 235 -19.12 -12.54 -5.10
C THR A 235 -17.95 -11.55 -5.07
N TYR A 236 -16.85 -11.94 -4.42
CA TYR A 236 -15.68 -11.09 -4.24
C TYR A 236 -14.41 -11.91 -4.01
N ALA A 237 -13.32 -11.45 -4.63
CA ALA A 237 -11.98 -11.96 -4.41
C ALA A 237 -10.93 -10.87 -4.66
N GLU A 238 -9.85 -10.93 -3.90
CA GLU A 238 -8.63 -10.18 -4.15
C GLU A 238 -7.52 -11.14 -4.52
N THR A 239 -6.93 -10.91 -5.69
CA THR A 239 -5.88 -11.75 -6.23
C THR A 239 -4.59 -10.97 -6.34
N TYR A 240 -3.48 -11.62 -6.01
CA TYR A 240 -2.16 -11.04 -5.98
C TYR A 240 -1.20 -11.89 -6.80
N LEU A 241 -0.38 -11.22 -7.62
CA LEU A 241 0.82 -11.82 -8.18
C LEU A 241 2.04 -11.24 -7.46
N ILE A 242 2.77 -12.11 -6.77
CA ILE A 242 3.94 -11.76 -5.97
C ILE A 242 5.19 -12.19 -6.75
N PHE A 243 5.94 -11.21 -7.25
CA PHE A 243 7.14 -11.42 -8.04
C PHE A 243 8.38 -11.31 -7.14
N LYS A 244 8.95 -12.45 -6.74
CA LYS A 244 10.14 -12.48 -5.87
C LYS A 244 11.37 -11.89 -6.54
N LYS A 245 11.60 -12.21 -7.81
CA LYS A 245 12.78 -11.78 -8.58
C LYS A 245 12.86 -10.27 -8.77
N THR A 246 11.72 -9.61 -8.97
CA THR A 246 11.63 -8.16 -9.19
C THR A 246 11.22 -7.37 -7.95
N ASN A 247 10.96 -8.09 -6.85
CA ASN A 247 10.53 -7.54 -5.57
C ASN A 247 9.31 -6.61 -5.69
N SER A 248 8.24 -7.17 -6.22
CA SER A 248 7.03 -6.42 -6.54
C SER A 248 5.79 -7.28 -6.27
N THR A 249 4.66 -6.64 -5.99
CA THR A 249 3.37 -7.30 -5.84
C THR A 249 2.31 -6.53 -6.62
N LEU A 250 1.57 -7.24 -7.47
CA LEU A 250 0.41 -6.70 -8.15
C LEU A 250 -0.85 -7.19 -7.45
N GLN A 251 -1.86 -6.32 -7.36
CA GLN A 251 -3.18 -6.67 -6.87
C GLN A 251 -4.21 -6.48 -7.99
N LEU A 252 -5.12 -7.43 -8.09
CA LEU A 252 -6.32 -7.38 -8.89
C LEU A 252 -7.51 -7.63 -7.95
N SER A 253 -8.30 -6.60 -7.69
CA SER A 253 -9.59 -6.75 -6.99
C SER A 253 -10.66 -7.08 -8.02
N THR A 254 -11.49 -8.08 -7.72
CA THR A 254 -12.50 -8.58 -8.67
C THR A 254 -13.88 -8.68 -8.04
N TYR A 255 -14.84 -8.07 -8.73
CA TYR A 255 -16.27 -8.06 -8.40
C TYR A 255 -17.05 -8.94 -9.39
N PHE A 256 -17.79 -9.90 -8.85
CA PHE A 256 -18.41 -10.97 -9.63
C PHE A 256 -19.86 -10.68 -10.06
N ASN A 257 -20.27 -9.41 -10.24
CA ASN A 257 -21.47 -9.13 -11.04
C ASN A 257 -21.16 -9.17 -12.56
N GLY A 258 -20.11 -9.88 -12.98
CA GLY A 258 -19.85 -10.22 -14.39
C GLY A 258 -19.31 -9.09 -15.27
N LYS A 259 -18.67 -8.06 -14.70
CA LYS A 259 -18.15 -6.91 -15.47
C LYS A 259 -16.64 -6.72 -15.42
N ASP A 260 -15.95 -7.27 -14.43
CA ASP A 260 -14.50 -7.08 -14.32
C ASP A 260 -13.73 -8.08 -15.19
N LYS A 261 -12.72 -7.57 -15.90
CA LYS A 261 -11.74 -8.44 -16.54
C LYS A 261 -10.90 -9.10 -15.45
N MET A 262 -11.06 -10.41 -15.31
CA MET A 262 -10.26 -11.24 -14.42
C MET A 262 -8.85 -11.45 -14.98
N LYS A 263 -8.10 -10.38 -15.19
CA LYS A 263 -6.87 -10.45 -15.96
C LYS A 263 -5.88 -9.40 -15.48
N PHE A 264 -4.67 -9.85 -15.18
CA PHE A 264 -3.53 -8.95 -15.07
C PHE A 264 -3.07 -8.59 -16.47
N GLU A 265 -3.09 -7.29 -16.81
CA GLU A 265 -2.72 -6.81 -18.14
C GLU A 265 -1.30 -6.27 -18.17
N LYS A 266 -0.55 -6.57 -19.24
CA LYS A 266 0.80 -6.03 -19.51
C LYS A 266 1.80 -6.27 -18.37
N ILE A 267 1.76 -7.45 -17.78
CA ILE A 267 2.71 -7.89 -16.74
C ILE A 267 3.97 -8.50 -17.36
N PRO A 268 5.10 -8.54 -16.64
CA PRO A 268 6.29 -9.28 -17.07
C PRO A 268 6.02 -10.80 -17.00
N ILE A 269 5.81 -11.44 -18.15
CA ILE A 269 5.53 -12.87 -18.25
C ILE A 269 6.79 -13.74 -18.36
N GLU A 270 7.96 -13.12 -18.44
CA GLU A 270 9.28 -13.77 -18.54
C GLU A 270 9.81 -14.35 -17.21
N GLN A 271 8.94 -14.58 -16.24
CA GLN A 271 9.32 -15.03 -14.90
C GLN A 271 8.18 -15.78 -14.20
N GLU A 272 8.53 -16.54 -13.17
CA GLU A 272 7.58 -17.11 -12.25
C GLU A 272 7.01 -16.05 -11.29
N ALA A 273 5.80 -16.29 -10.81
CA ALA A 273 5.16 -15.52 -9.77
C ALA A 273 4.43 -16.44 -8.80
N GLU A 274 4.33 -16.00 -7.54
CA GLU A 274 3.43 -16.65 -6.60
C GLU A 274 2.05 -16.00 -6.72
N LEU A 275 1.05 -16.81 -7.04
CA LEU A 275 -0.35 -16.39 -7.11
C LEU A 275 -1.02 -16.65 -5.77
N VAL A 276 -1.53 -15.59 -5.14
CA VAL A 276 -2.34 -15.67 -3.92
C VAL A 276 -3.72 -15.11 -4.20
N CYS A 277 -4.77 -15.84 -3.86
CA CYS A 277 -6.14 -15.38 -3.96
C CYS A 277 -6.85 -15.53 -2.62
N LEU A 278 -7.47 -14.44 -2.18
CA LEU A 278 -8.28 -14.35 -0.97
C LEU A 278 -9.72 -14.06 -1.40
N ALA A 279 -10.66 -14.85 -0.90
CA ALA A 279 -12.07 -14.66 -1.22
C ALA A 279 -12.93 -14.84 0.03
N VAL A 280 -14.11 -14.24 0.05
CA VAL A 280 -15.07 -14.42 1.14
C VAL A 280 -16.33 -15.06 0.61
N LYS A 281 -16.75 -16.17 1.23
CA LYS A 281 -17.99 -16.86 0.89
C LYS A 281 -18.72 -17.25 2.17
N ASN A 282 -20.00 -16.88 2.27
CA ASN A 282 -20.84 -17.15 3.46
C ASN A 282 -20.18 -16.70 4.78
N GLY A 283 -19.50 -15.55 4.76
CA GLY A 283 -18.77 -15.00 5.91
C GLY A 283 -17.48 -15.74 6.29
N LYS A 284 -17.01 -16.70 5.48
CA LYS A 284 -15.76 -17.43 5.69
C LYS A 284 -14.71 -16.99 4.67
N LEU A 285 -13.49 -16.78 5.17
CA LEU A 285 -12.32 -16.51 4.35
C LEU A 285 -11.83 -17.81 3.68
N LEU A 286 -11.75 -17.78 2.35
CA LEU A 286 -11.13 -18.78 1.51
C LEU A 286 -9.77 -18.27 1.05
N LYS A 287 -8.79 -19.17 1.01
CA LYS A 287 -7.42 -18.86 0.60
C LYS A 287 -6.96 -19.84 -0.45
N PHE A 288 -6.30 -19.34 -1.48
CA PHE A 288 -5.64 -20.12 -2.51
C PHE A 288 -4.24 -19.55 -2.72
N LYS A 289 -3.25 -20.43 -2.85
CA LYS A 289 -1.86 -20.06 -3.07
C LYS A 289 -1.19 -21.12 -3.94
N THR A 290 -0.51 -20.70 -5.01
CA THR A 290 0.27 -21.58 -5.88
C THR A 290 1.40 -20.79 -6.54
N GLN A 291 2.44 -21.49 -6.98
CA GLN A 291 3.39 -20.93 -7.96
C GLN A 291 2.76 -21.02 -9.35
N VAL A 292 3.02 -20.01 -10.19
CA VAL A 292 2.66 -19.99 -11.60
C VAL A 292 3.87 -19.62 -12.44
N ASP A 293 4.08 -20.35 -13.53
CA ASP A 293 5.10 -20.04 -14.53
C ASP A 293 4.45 -19.26 -15.66
N LEU A 294 4.64 -17.94 -15.66
CA LEU A 294 4.00 -17.05 -16.63
C LEU A 294 4.56 -17.22 -18.05
N THR A 295 5.69 -17.92 -18.23
CA THR A 295 6.28 -18.19 -19.55
C THR A 295 5.48 -19.25 -20.32
N THR A 296 4.81 -20.15 -19.60
CA THR A 296 4.06 -21.26 -20.16
C THR A 296 2.56 -21.19 -19.85
N GLN A 297 2.16 -20.43 -18.83
CA GLN A 297 0.77 -20.32 -18.37
C GLN A 297 0.21 -18.91 -18.57
N ALA A 298 -0.72 -18.77 -19.51
CA ALA A 298 -1.44 -17.51 -19.74
C ALA A 298 -2.75 -17.39 -18.95
N LYS A 299 -3.22 -18.49 -18.34
CA LYS A 299 -4.48 -18.52 -17.56
C LYS A 299 -4.49 -19.57 -16.48
N ILE A 300 -5.32 -19.37 -15.46
CA ILE A 300 -5.58 -20.35 -14.40
C ILE A 300 -7.06 -20.35 -13.97
N GLU A 301 -7.59 -21.53 -13.63
CA GLU A 301 -8.86 -21.65 -12.93
C GLU A 301 -8.60 -21.98 -11.44
N ILE A 302 -9.06 -21.10 -10.56
CA ILE A 302 -8.91 -21.21 -9.11
C ILE A 302 -10.01 -22.10 -8.54
N VAL A 303 -9.58 -23.10 -7.79
CA VAL A 303 -10.45 -24.00 -7.01
C VAL A 303 -10.07 -23.87 -5.54
N PHE A 304 -10.94 -23.24 -4.76
CA PHE A 304 -10.77 -23.17 -3.30
C PHE A 304 -11.03 -24.55 -2.70
N LYS A 305 -10.04 -25.09 -1.98
CA LYS A 305 -10.21 -26.32 -1.19
C LYS A 305 -10.69 -25.93 0.20
N GLU A 306 -11.83 -26.46 0.64
CA GLU A 306 -12.45 -26.12 1.93
C GLU A 306 -11.60 -26.47 3.19
N ASN A 307 -10.47 -27.19 3.04
CA ASN A 307 -9.78 -27.83 4.18
C ASN A 307 -8.25 -27.66 4.24
N GLN A 308 -7.67 -26.54 3.83
CA GLN A 308 -6.29 -26.24 4.25
C GLN A 308 -6.28 -25.47 5.57
N LYS A 309 -6.08 -26.21 6.67
CA LYS A 309 -5.77 -25.62 7.98
C LYS A 309 -4.61 -24.63 7.81
N ASN A 310 -4.82 -23.40 8.31
CA ASN A 310 -3.82 -22.35 8.42
C ASN A 310 -2.52 -22.91 9.06
N LYS A 311 -1.55 -23.32 8.25
CA LYS A 311 -0.14 -23.38 8.65
C LYS A 311 0.55 -22.20 7.99
N ILE A 312 0.42 -21.04 8.62
CA ILE A 312 1.36 -19.95 8.39
C ILE A 312 2.51 -20.26 9.33
N ASN A 313 3.60 -20.79 8.78
CA ASN A 313 4.85 -20.90 9.52
C ASN A 313 5.24 -19.49 9.94
N LYS A 314 5.19 -19.22 11.25
CA LYS A 314 6.01 -18.17 11.84
C LYS A 314 7.46 -18.64 11.65
N THR A 315 8.11 -18.21 10.58
CA THR A 315 9.56 -18.32 10.48
C THR A 315 10.14 -17.29 11.43
N GLY A 316 10.61 -17.77 12.59
CA GLY A 316 11.62 -17.09 13.38
C GLY A 316 12.96 -17.24 12.68
N HIS A 317 13.64 -16.13 12.46
CA HIS A 317 14.81 -15.69 13.22
C HIS A 317 15.14 -14.26 12.78
#